data_AF-A0AAU2WTQ1-F1
#
_entry.id   AF-A0AAU2WTQ1-F1
#
_cell.length_a   1.000
_cell.length_b   1.000
_cell.length_c   1.000
_cell.angle_alpha   90.00
_cell.angle_beta   90.00
_cell.angle_gamma   90.00
#
_symmetry.space_group_name_H-M   'P 1'
#
loop_
_entity.id
_entity.type
_entity.pdbx_description
1 polymer ?
#
loop_
_entity_poly.entity_id
_entity_poly.type
_entity_poly.pdbx_seq_one_letter_code
_entity_poly.pdbx_strand_id
1 'polypeptide(L)'
;MGSDEKPDWPVWATLVSPPDHPVTAAAEADARDAAARFGHFVVRGPVFGLAARAEGQRSWRVLTAVSSGDPQSARDSMQSKLWFRAKDEAENRIQRRELLRAVKRLESERVDDMTVLGVRYKVVRADEIVYTHDGAVEGPRPTDPEPADPEWGTAHRGPALDDGLVIDPATPVSPMAAAERHALGGLHYTATRYPADVRADSAHALHTHPAVIVLPAAFAVLEETPGAWTPIGALHSTAQEARKQLHFQLDWLWPRMPHDGGGFTPEQFRQAAAQLRAQPRAQHYELLSRRFVVARMTRVLRIGADGPEGPRPSDVDASDPGEQHAPMDEDGTIHYDA
;
A
#
# COMPACT_ATOMS: atom_id res chain seq x y z
N MET A 1 -23.70 30.68 12.64
CA MET A 1 -22.75 30.54 11.52
C MET A 1 -21.38 30.97 12.02
N GLY A 2 -20.70 30.07 12.74
CA GLY A 2 -19.32 30.28 13.16
C GLY A 2 -18.44 29.64 12.09
N SER A 3 -17.49 30.41 11.58
CA SER A 3 -16.41 29.90 10.74
C SER A 3 -15.67 28.82 11.53
N ASP A 4 -15.75 27.58 11.04
CA ASP A 4 -15.08 26.40 11.57
C ASP A 4 -13.59 26.49 11.21
N GLU A 5 -12.90 27.49 11.79
CA GLU A 5 -11.45 27.59 11.76
C GLU A 5 -10.91 26.44 12.61
N LYS A 6 -10.69 25.28 11.98
CA LYS A 6 -9.96 24.18 12.58
C LYS A 6 -8.60 24.74 13.04
N PRO A 7 -8.23 24.58 14.32
CA PRO A 7 -6.97 25.13 14.82
C PRO A 7 -5.81 24.58 13.99
N ASP A 8 -4.82 25.44 13.71
CA ASP A 8 -3.61 25.03 13.00
C ASP A 8 -2.66 24.28 13.94
N TRP A 9 -3.04 23.05 14.28
CA TRP A 9 -2.20 22.16 15.04
C TRP A 9 -0.96 21.81 14.19
N PRO A 10 0.23 21.74 14.81
CA PRO A 10 1.39 21.26 14.09
C PRO A 10 1.14 19.84 13.59
N VAL A 11 1.66 19.51 12.41
CA VAL A 11 1.52 18.19 11.74
C VAL A 11 1.92 16.98 12.61
N TRP A 12 2.64 17.20 13.71
CA TRP A 12 3.05 16.16 14.66
C TRP A 12 2.08 15.92 15.82
N ALA A 13 1.07 16.76 16.01
CA ALA A 13 0.05 16.54 17.04
C ALA A 13 -0.92 15.44 16.60
N THR A 14 -1.05 14.37 17.41
CA THR A 14 -2.08 13.34 17.19
C THR A 14 -3.35 13.72 17.94
N LEU A 15 -4.43 13.99 17.20
CA LEU A 15 -5.75 14.20 17.79
C LEU A 15 -6.39 12.86 18.13
N VAL A 16 -6.92 12.73 19.34
CA VAL A 16 -7.51 11.48 19.84
C VAL A 16 -8.98 11.72 20.16
N SER A 17 -9.86 10.89 19.60
CA SER A 17 -11.29 10.87 19.89
C SER A 17 -11.69 9.48 20.39
N PRO A 18 -12.41 9.37 21.52
CA PRO A 18 -12.92 8.09 21.97
C PRO A 18 -13.96 7.54 20.98
N PRO A 19 -14.10 6.21 20.86
CA PRO A 19 -15.13 5.62 20.02
C PRO A 19 -16.53 6.01 20.55
N ASP A 20 -17.38 6.48 19.64
CA ASP A 20 -18.73 6.97 19.91
C ASP A 20 -19.83 6.08 19.28
N HIS A 21 -19.45 5.01 18.60
CA HIS A 21 -20.34 4.08 17.91
C HIS A 21 -19.98 2.62 18.23
N PRO A 22 -20.94 1.67 18.32
CA PRO A 22 -20.66 0.28 18.67
C PRO A 22 -19.61 -0.40 17.76
N VAL A 23 -19.63 -0.10 16.46
CA VAL A 23 -18.66 -0.64 15.50
C VAL A 23 -17.25 -0.11 15.78
N THR A 24 -17.10 1.18 16.07
CA THR A 24 -15.79 1.77 16.39
C THR A 24 -15.29 1.32 17.75
N ALA A 25 -16.18 1.09 18.72
CA ALA A 25 -15.84 0.51 20.01
C ALA A 25 -15.37 -0.95 19.91
N ALA A 26 -16.01 -1.77 19.06
CA ALA A 26 -15.57 -3.14 18.79
C ALA A 26 -14.18 -3.16 18.12
N ALA A 27 -13.96 -2.32 17.10
CA ALA A 27 -12.65 -2.21 16.44
C ALA A 27 -11.54 -1.76 17.39
N GLU A 28 -11.86 -0.87 18.34
CA GLU A 28 -10.93 -0.44 19.39
C GLU A 28 -10.58 -1.59 20.35
N ALA A 29 -11.56 -2.41 20.74
CA ALA A 29 -11.32 -3.58 21.58
C ALA A 29 -10.46 -4.64 20.86
N ASP A 30 -10.77 -4.95 19.60
CA ASP A 30 -9.97 -5.85 18.76
C ASP A 30 -8.52 -5.35 18.62
N ALA A 31 -8.33 -4.04 18.44
CA ALA A 31 -7.00 -3.43 18.36
C ALA A 31 -6.21 -3.55 19.67
N ARG A 32 -6.89 -3.40 20.81
CA ARG A 32 -6.29 -3.58 22.13
C ARG A 32 -5.85 -5.03 22.37
N ASP A 33 -6.73 -5.98 22.06
CA ASP A 33 -6.44 -7.42 22.22
C ASP A 33 -5.29 -7.86 21.31
N ALA A 34 -5.28 -7.37 20.06
CA ALA A 34 -4.18 -7.60 19.13
C ALA A 34 -2.86 -7.03 19.65
N ALA A 35 -2.83 -5.79 20.15
CA ALA A 35 -1.62 -5.18 20.69
C ALA A 35 -1.08 -5.91 21.94
N ALA A 36 -1.96 -6.48 22.76
CA ALA A 36 -1.57 -7.30 23.91
C ALA A 36 -0.95 -8.64 23.48
N ARG A 37 -1.40 -9.19 22.35
CA ARG A 37 -0.94 -10.49 21.83
C ARG A 37 0.30 -10.37 20.94
N PHE A 38 0.40 -9.31 20.13
CA PHE A 38 1.44 -9.13 19.13
C PHE A 38 2.30 -7.90 19.46
N GLY A 39 3.31 -8.11 20.31
CA GLY A 39 4.19 -7.04 20.81
C GLY A 39 5.45 -6.77 19.97
N HIS A 40 5.71 -7.56 18.93
CA HIS A 40 6.87 -7.39 18.05
C HIS A 40 6.42 -7.21 16.60
N PHE A 41 7.27 -6.63 15.76
CA PHE A 41 7.02 -6.55 14.33
C PHE A 41 8.30 -6.77 13.54
N VAL A 42 8.13 -7.19 12.29
CA VAL A 42 9.20 -7.30 11.30
C VAL A 42 8.93 -6.30 10.19
N VAL A 43 9.94 -5.50 9.86
CA VAL A 43 9.91 -4.62 8.69
C VAL A 43 10.22 -5.43 7.43
N ARG A 44 9.28 -5.41 6.48
CA ARG A 44 9.38 -6.08 5.18
C ARG A 44 10.14 -5.26 4.16
N GLY A 45 9.95 -3.95 4.18
CA GLY A 45 10.63 -3.01 3.29
C GLY A 45 9.76 -1.82 2.93
N PRO A 46 10.29 -0.90 2.11
CA PRO A 46 9.50 0.21 1.59
C PRO A 46 8.44 -0.27 0.60
N VAL A 47 7.31 0.40 0.60
CA VAL A 47 6.29 0.34 -0.45
C VAL A 47 5.94 1.76 -0.91
N PHE A 48 5.58 1.88 -2.18
CA PHE A 48 5.36 3.16 -2.84
C PHE A 48 3.97 3.25 -3.46
N GLY A 49 3.45 4.47 -3.52
CA GLY A 49 2.21 4.80 -4.19
C GLY A 49 2.23 6.23 -4.72
N LEU A 50 1.09 6.69 -5.24
CA LEU A 50 0.95 8.05 -5.75
C LEU A 50 -0.12 8.79 -4.96
N ALA A 51 0.18 9.99 -4.48
CA ALA A 51 -0.80 10.88 -3.89
C ALA A 51 -0.87 12.22 -4.63
N ALA A 52 -2.01 12.89 -4.51
CA ALA A 52 -2.21 14.22 -5.04
C ALA A 52 -2.86 15.16 -4.04
N ARG A 53 -2.53 16.45 -4.14
CA ARG A 53 -3.10 17.52 -3.34
C ARG A 53 -3.45 18.68 -4.25
N ALA A 54 -4.72 19.07 -4.26
CA ALA A 54 -5.14 20.27 -4.97
C ALA A 54 -4.64 21.53 -4.26
N GLU A 55 -4.46 22.61 -5.02
CA GLU A 55 -4.14 23.93 -4.46
C GLU A 55 -5.14 24.34 -3.37
N GLY A 56 -4.63 24.91 -2.28
CA GLY A 56 -5.44 25.30 -1.12
C GLY A 56 -5.90 24.16 -0.21
N GLN A 57 -5.70 22.88 -0.59
CA GLN A 57 -6.01 21.75 0.29
C GLN A 57 -4.82 21.36 1.17
N ARG A 58 -5.11 20.89 2.40
CA ARG A 58 -4.10 20.36 3.34
C ARG A 58 -3.89 18.86 3.18
N SER A 59 -4.97 18.12 2.93
CA SER A 59 -4.96 16.67 2.85
C SER A 59 -4.49 16.15 1.49
N TRP A 60 -3.82 15.01 1.48
CA TRP A 60 -3.43 14.32 0.25
C TRP A 60 -4.40 13.18 -0.03
N ARG A 61 -4.81 13.01 -1.28
CA ARG A 61 -5.60 11.85 -1.73
C ARG A 61 -4.69 10.86 -2.41
N VAL A 62 -4.76 9.59 -2.00
CA VAL A 62 -4.05 8.50 -2.67
C VAL A 62 -4.75 8.21 -4.00
N LEU A 63 -3.99 8.22 -5.10
CA LEU A 63 -4.44 7.97 -6.47
C LEU A 63 -4.08 6.56 -6.96
N THR A 64 -2.99 6.02 -6.43
CA THR A 64 -2.52 4.65 -6.65
C THR A 64 -2.09 4.09 -5.31
N ALA A 65 -2.52 2.87 -5.00
CA ALA A 65 -2.25 2.18 -3.74
C ALA A 65 -0.77 2.24 -3.35
N VAL A 66 -0.53 2.39 -2.04
CA VAL A 66 0.83 2.39 -1.47
C VAL A 66 1.24 0.94 -1.25
N SER A 67 1.66 0.28 -2.33
CA SER A 67 1.93 -1.17 -2.35
C SER A 67 3.02 -1.59 -3.33
N SER A 68 3.51 -0.71 -4.20
CA SER A 68 4.56 -1.05 -5.18
C SER A 68 5.90 -1.23 -4.48
N GLY A 69 6.71 -2.20 -4.92
CA GLY A 69 8.01 -2.49 -4.31
C GLY A 69 9.14 -1.52 -4.69
N ASP A 70 8.90 -0.66 -5.69
CA ASP A 70 9.87 0.30 -6.20
C ASP A 70 9.21 1.67 -6.48
N PRO A 71 9.98 2.77 -6.43
CA PRO A 71 9.47 4.11 -6.68
C PRO A 71 9.02 4.34 -8.13
N GLN A 72 9.71 3.74 -9.11
CA GLN A 72 9.44 3.96 -10.53
C GLN A 72 8.02 3.52 -10.91
N SER A 73 7.51 2.42 -10.36
CA SER A 73 6.12 1.99 -10.52
C SER A 73 5.08 3.08 -10.15
N ALA A 74 5.37 3.88 -9.11
CA ALA A 74 4.52 5.01 -8.73
C ALA A 74 4.65 6.21 -9.68
N ARG A 75 5.84 6.43 -10.26
CA ARG A 75 6.06 7.45 -11.31
C ARG A 75 5.37 7.08 -12.62
N ASP A 76 5.41 5.82 -13.02
CA ASP A 76 4.70 5.30 -14.20
C ASP A 76 3.17 5.43 -14.04
N SER A 77 2.70 5.23 -12.80
CA SER A 77 1.30 5.52 -12.44
C SER A 77 0.98 7.01 -12.57
N MET A 78 1.89 7.91 -12.15
CA MET A 78 1.73 9.36 -12.30
C MET A 78 1.64 9.74 -13.78
N GLN A 79 2.56 9.23 -14.60
CA GLN A 79 2.57 9.43 -16.05
C GLN A 79 1.26 8.98 -16.68
N SER A 80 0.80 7.77 -16.35
CA SER A 80 -0.46 7.22 -16.85
C SER A 80 -1.66 8.10 -16.48
N LYS A 81 -1.75 8.55 -15.22
CA LYS A 81 -2.84 9.43 -14.77
C LYS A 81 -2.84 10.76 -15.53
N LEU A 82 -1.66 11.37 -15.74
CA LEU A 82 -1.55 12.62 -16.48
C LEU A 82 -1.88 12.44 -17.97
N TRP A 83 -1.48 11.32 -18.57
CA TRP A 83 -1.80 11.00 -19.96
C TRP A 83 -3.30 10.79 -20.15
N PHE A 84 -3.97 10.01 -19.29
CA PHE A 84 -5.44 9.83 -19.37
C PHE A 84 -6.17 11.15 -19.09
N ARG A 85 -5.68 11.99 -18.18
CA ARG A 85 -6.23 13.34 -17.99
C ARG A 85 -6.09 14.20 -19.24
N ALA A 86 -4.98 14.11 -19.98
CA ALA A 86 -4.78 14.81 -21.25
C ALA A 86 -5.74 14.33 -22.34
N LYS A 87 -6.00 13.02 -22.36
CA LYS A 87 -6.91 12.37 -23.30
C LYS A 87 -8.38 12.70 -23.05
N ASP A 88 -8.82 12.45 -21.82
CA ASP A 88 -10.23 12.31 -21.49
C ASP A 88 -10.81 13.53 -20.78
N GLU A 89 -9.97 14.35 -20.13
CA GLU A 89 -10.42 15.46 -19.27
C GLU A 89 -9.96 16.86 -19.72
N ALA A 90 -8.97 16.97 -20.60
CA ALA A 90 -8.46 18.27 -21.03
C ALA A 90 -9.49 19.03 -21.88
N GLU A 91 -9.92 20.20 -21.41
CA GLU A 91 -10.98 21.00 -22.03
C GLU A 91 -10.47 21.79 -23.24
N ASN A 92 -9.16 22.04 -23.33
CA ASN A 92 -8.56 22.83 -24.39
C ASN A 92 -7.09 22.44 -24.67
N ARG A 93 -6.57 22.92 -25.81
CA ARG A 93 -5.19 22.66 -26.26
C ARG A 93 -4.13 23.08 -25.24
N ILE A 94 -4.36 24.16 -24.49
CA ILE A 94 -3.40 24.68 -23.50
C ILE A 94 -3.28 23.69 -22.34
N GLN A 95 -4.42 23.28 -21.76
CA GLN A 95 -4.43 22.27 -20.70
C GLN A 95 -3.80 20.95 -21.16
N ARG A 96 -4.16 20.49 -22.37
CA ARG A 96 -3.59 19.25 -22.94
C ARG A 96 -2.08 19.35 -23.12
N ARG A 97 -1.57 20.45 -23.68
CA ARG A 97 -0.13 20.67 -23.85
C ARG A 97 0.62 20.69 -22.52
N GLU A 98 0.07 21.31 -21.49
CA GLU A 98 0.71 21.32 -20.16
C GLU A 98 0.76 19.91 -19.54
N LEU A 99 -0.31 19.12 -19.67
CA LEU A 99 -0.33 17.71 -19.23
C LEU A 99 0.68 16.87 -20.01
N LEU A 100 0.73 17.00 -21.34
CA LEU A 100 1.66 16.25 -22.19
C LEU A 100 3.13 16.66 -21.96
N ARG A 101 3.41 17.93 -21.62
CA ARG A 101 4.76 18.35 -21.19
C ARG A 101 5.17 17.62 -19.91
N ALA A 102 4.26 17.47 -18.96
CA ALA A 102 4.53 16.73 -17.73
C ALA A 102 4.76 15.23 -17.99
N VAL A 103 3.94 14.61 -18.85
CA VAL A 103 4.15 13.22 -19.32
C VAL A 103 5.53 13.08 -19.95
N LYS A 104 5.91 13.99 -20.86
CA LYS A 104 7.20 13.92 -21.55
C LYS A 104 8.39 14.00 -20.59
N ARG A 105 8.26 14.76 -19.51
CA ARG A 105 9.29 14.83 -18.47
C ARG A 105 9.43 13.52 -17.71
N LEU A 106 8.30 12.89 -17.35
CA LEU A 106 8.27 11.60 -16.64
C LEU A 106 8.82 10.43 -17.46
N GLU A 107 8.81 10.53 -18.80
CA GLU A 107 9.42 9.53 -19.69
C GLU A 107 10.96 9.51 -19.62
N SER A 108 11.59 10.58 -19.12
CA SER A 108 13.05 10.72 -19.14
C SER A 108 13.67 11.00 -17.76
N GLU A 109 12.88 11.47 -16.81
CA GLU A 109 13.36 11.89 -15.48
C GLU A 109 12.64 11.14 -14.36
N ARG A 110 13.39 10.83 -13.29
CA ARG A 110 12.83 10.31 -12.04
C ARG A 110 12.23 11.44 -11.21
N VAL A 111 11.04 11.90 -11.57
CA VAL A 111 10.35 13.00 -10.88
C VAL A 111 9.41 12.45 -9.81
N ASP A 112 9.73 12.73 -8.54
CA ASP A 112 8.92 12.29 -7.39
C ASP A 112 7.84 13.28 -6.98
N ASP A 113 7.96 14.54 -7.39
CA ASP A 113 7.07 15.62 -6.99
C ASP A 113 6.91 16.60 -8.15
N MET A 114 5.67 16.85 -8.58
CA MET A 114 5.38 17.83 -9.61
C MET A 114 4.00 18.45 -9.47
N THR A 115 3.88 19.71 -9.87
CA THR A 115 2.58 20.40 -9.93
C THR A 115 2.15 20.57 -11.37
N VAL A 116 0.94 20.13 -11.70
CA VAL A 116 0.35 20.25 -13.04
C VAL A 116 -1.09 20.74 -12.90
N LEU A 117 -1.40 21.90 -13.52
CA LEU A 117 -2.73 22.52 -13.48
C LEU A 117 -3.29 22.66 -12.06
N GLY A 118 -2.50 23.20 -11.12
CA GLY A 118 -2.91 23.45 -9.73
C GLY A 118 -3.03 22.20 -8.85
N VAL A 119 -2.60 21.03 -9.34
CA VAL A 119 -2.58 19.79 -8.56
C VAL A 119 -1.13 19.34 -8.38
N ARG A 120 -0.70 19.21 -7.13
CA ARG A 120 0.61 18.65 -6.78
C ARG A 120 0.50 17.14 -6.64
N TYR A 121 1.27 16.42 -7.44
CA TYR A 121 1.41 14.96 -7.42
C TYR A 121 2.72 14.61 -6.72
N LYS A 122 2.69 13.60 -5.85
CA LYS A 122 3.86 13.15 -5.09
C LYS A 122 3.89 11.64 -5.00
N VAL A 123 5.04 11.04 -5.31
CA VAL A 123 5.34 9.66 -4.96
C VAL A 123 5.44 9.58 -3.45
N VAL A 124 4.67 8.69 -2.83
CA VAL A 124 4.63 8.53 -1.38
C VAL A 124 5.26 7.20 -0.98
N ARG A 125 5.98 7.22 0.13
CA ARG A 125 6.69 6.07 0.70
C ARG A 125 6.04 5.67 2.02
N ALA A 126 5.88 4.37 2.24
CA ALA A 126 5.55 3.79 3.54
C ALA A 126 6.45 2.59 3.83
N ASP A 127 6.63 2.27 5.10
CA ASP A 127 7.28 1.03 5.52
C ASP A 127 6.22 -0.04 5.79
N GLU A 128 6.30 -1.16 5.08
CA GLU A 128 5.45 -2.33 5.34
C GLU A 128 6.01 -3.11 6.52
N ILE A 129 5.15 -3.36 7.51
CA ILE A 129 5.45 -4.17 8.69
C ILE A 129 4.39 -5.25 8.88
N VAL A 130 4.80 -6.33 9.55
CA VAL A 130 3.91 -7.39 10.02
C VAL A 130 4.14 -7.60 11.51
N TYR A 131 3.07 -7.62 12.30
CA TYR A 131 3.15 -7.90 13.72
C TYR A 131 3.31 -9.39 13.97
N THR A 132 4.09 -9.73 14.99
CA THR A 132 4.49 -11.09 15.32
C THR A 132 4.61 -11.30 16.82
N HIS A 133 4.45 -12.55 17.25
CA HIS A 133 4.73 -12.99 18.61
C HIS A 133 5.05 -14.48 18.60
N ASP A 134 6.18 -14.88 19.19
CA ASP A 134 6.63 -16.28 19.26
C ASP A 134 6.57 -17.02 17.90
N GLY A 135 6.94 -16.32 16.82
CA GLY A 135 6.93 -16.85 15.46
C GLY A 135 5.56 -16.86 14.77
N ALA A 136 4.47 -16.61 15.50
CA ALA A 136 3.15 -16.40 14.92
C ALA A 136 3.04 -15.01 14.31
N VAL A 137 2.33 -14.93 13.19
CA VAL A 137 2.02 -13.69 12.47
C VAL A 137 0.61 -13.24 12.84
N GLU A 138 0.40 -11.94 12.98
CA GLU A 138 -0.94 -11.38 13.15
C GLU A 138 -1.81 -11.67 11.92
N GLY A 139 -2.92 -12.38 12.13
CA GLY A 139 -3.95 -12.61 11.12
C GLY A 139 -5.05 -11.53 11.13
N PRO A 140 -6.06 -11.64 10.25
CA PRO A 140 -7.20 -10.72 10.22
C PRO A 140 -7.93 -10.68 11.57
N ARG A 141 -8.29 -9.47 11.99
CA ARG A 141 -9.11 -9.20 13.18
C ARG A 141 -10.60 -9.37 12.86
N PRO A 142 -11.46 -9.69 13.85
CA PRO A 142 -12.90 -9.79 13.64
C PRO A 142 -13.55 -8.55 13.00
N THR A 143 -13.05 -7.36 13.31
CA THR A 143 -13.56 -6.08 12.75
C THR A 143 -12.87 -5.64 11.44
N ASP A 144 -11.91 -6.40 10.92
CA ASP A 144 -11.29 -6.05 9.63
C ASP A 144 -12.31 -6.22 8.48
N PRO A 145 -12.19 -5.44 7.39
CA PRO A 145 -13.09 -5.55 6.25
C PRO A 145 -13.05 -6.95 5.60
N GLU A 146 -14.19 -7.63 5.60
CA GLU A 146 -14.36 -8.96 5.03
C GLU A 146 -15.81 -9.09 4.50
N PRO A 147 -16.04 -9.63 3.29
CA PRO A 147 -17.40 -9.88 2.82
C PRO A 147 -18.13 -10.88 3.73
N ALA A 148 -19.45 -10.71 3.87
CA ALA A 148 -20.29 -11.59 4.69
C ALA A 148 -20.22 -13.05 4.20
N ASP A 149 -20.29 -13.25 2.88
CA ASP A 149 -20.16 -14.54 2.24
C ASP A 149 -18.82 -14.63 1.49
N PRO A 150 -17.98 -15.65 1.76
CA PRO A 150 -16.73 -15.88 1.03
C PRO A 150 -17.01 -16.20 -0.44
N GLU A 151 -16.92 -15.19 -1.29
CA GLU A 151 -17.07 -15.35 -2.73
C GLU A 151 -15.75 -15.77 -3.39
N TRP A 152 -15.82 -16.77 -4.27
CA TRP A 152 -14.66 -17.29 -5.01
C TRP A 152 -14.73 -16.96 -6.52
N GLY A 153 -15.77 -16.25 -6.95
CA GLY A 153 -15.89 -15.78 -8.31
C GLY A 153 -14.78 -14.80 -8.67
N THR A 154 -14.34 -14.85 -9.92
CA THR A 154 -13.37 -13.89 -10.48
C THR A 154 -14.05 -12.64 -11.02
N ALA A 155 -15.38 -12.67 -11.13
CA ALA A 155 -16.19 -11.58 -11.70
C ALA A 155 -16.35 -10.39 -10.74
N HIS A 156 -16.36 -10.64 -9.43
CA HIS A 156 -16.41 -9.58 -8.43
C HIS A 156 -15.00 -9.34 -7.91
N ARG A 157 -14.55 -8.10 -8.02
CA ARG A 157 -13.35 -7.62 -7.36
C ARG A 157 -13.81 -6.77 -6.19
N GLY A 158 -13.31 -7.07 -4.99
CA GLY A 158 -13.51 -6.21 -3.83
C GLY A 158 -13.00 -4.77 -4.07
N PRO A 159 -13.19 -3.88 -3.09
CA PRO A 159 -12.66 -2.51 -3.20
C PRO A 159 -11.16 -2.55 -3.46
N ALA A 160 -10.68 -1.67 -4.33
CA ALA A 160 -9.25 -1.56 -4.57
C ALA A 160 -8.52 -1.12 -3.29
N LEU A 161 -7.28 -1.58 -3.13
CA LEU A 161 -6.45 -1.17 -2.00
C LEU A 161 -6.29 0.36 -2.00
N ASP A 162 -6.46 0.97 -0.83
CA ASP A 162 -6.39 2.43 -0.61
C ASP A 162 -7.37 3.27 -1.45
N ASP A 163 -8.42 2.66 -1.99
CA ASP A 163 -9.43 3.41 -2.74
C ASP A 163 -10.09 4.49 -1.86
N GLY A 164 -10.13 5.72 -2.37
CA GLY A 164 -10.64 6.87 -1.64
C GLY A 164 -9.81 7.29 -0.41
N LEU A 165 -8.63 6.71 -0.17
CA LEU A 165 -7.82 7.02 1.01
C LEU A 165 -7.34 8.47 1.00
N VAL A 166 -7.56 9.14 2.14
CA VAL A 166 -7.09 10.50 2.41
C VAL A 166 -6.05 10.47 3.51
N ILE A 167 -4.88 11.01 3.22
CA ILE A 167 -3.80 11.23 4.18
C ILE A 167 -3.99 12.63 4.77
N ASP A 168 -4.51 12.67 6.00
CA ASP A 168 -4.69 13.88 6.78
C ASP A 168 -4.20 13.67 8.22
N PRO A 169 -3.06 14.29 8.62
CA PRO A 169 -2.54 14.16 9.98
C PRO A 169 -3.47 14.80 11.03
N ALA A 170 -4.36 15.73 10.62
CA ALA A 170 -5.30 16.38 11.51
C ALA A 170 -6.62 15.61 11.70
N THR A 171 -6.78 14.44 11.07
CA THR A 171 -7.95 13.58 11.33
C THR A 171 -7.80 12.90 12.69
N PRO A 172 -8.77 13.07 13.62
CA PRO A 172 -8.73 12.39 14.91
C PRO A 172 -8.75 10.87 14.76
N VAL A 173 -8.01 10.18 15.63
CA VAL A 173 -7.95 8.71 15.66
C VAL A 173 -8.42 8.16 16.98
N SER A 174 -8.71 6.85 17.01
CA SER A 174 -9.04 6.15 18.25
C SER A 174 -7.82 6.06 19.19
N PRO A 175 -8.02 5.80 20.50
CA PRO A 175 -6.91 5.68 21.45
C PRO A 175 -5.87 4.63 21.07
N MET A 176 -6.27 3.43 20.62
CA MET A 176 -5.32 2.40 20.18
C MET A 176 -4.57 2.79 18.91
N ALA A 177 -5.23 3.45 17.95
CA ALA A 177 -4.55 3.98 16.77
C ALA A 177 -3.55 5.10 17.14
N ALA A 178 -3.87 5.94 18.13
CA ALA A 178 -2.94 6.92 18.66
C ALA A 178 -1.73 6.28 19.37
N ALA A 179 -1.98 5.24 20.16
CA ALA A 179 -0.93 4.46 20.82
C ALA A 179 0.00 3.78 19.79
N GLU A 180 -0.57 3.22 18.73
CA GLU A 180 0.20 2.61 17.64
C GLU A 180 1.06 3.65 16.91
N ARG A 181 0.51 4.82 16.55
CA ARG A 181 1.29 5.93 15.99
C ARG A 181 2.42 6.36 16.92
N HIS A 182 2.17 6.44 18.22
CA HIS A 182 3.20 6.78 19.19
C HIS A 182 4.32 5.72 19.24
N ALA A 183 3.96 4.44 19.30
CA ALA A 183 4.92 3.33 19.33
C ALA A 183 5.78 3.28 18.05
N LEU A 184 5.21 3.60 16.90
CA LEU A 184 5.87 3.58 15.59
C LEU A 184 6.59 4.90 15.25
N GLY A 185 6.41 5.97 16.04
CA GLY A 185 7.02 7.28 15.75
C GLY A 185 8.54 7.21 15.64
N GLY A 186 9.18 6.40 16.49
CA GLY A 186 10.62 6.14 16.50
C GLY A 186 11.12 5.06 15.54
N LEU A 187 10.23 4.48 14.72
CA LEU A 187 10.59 3.40 13.79
C LEU A 187 11.69 3.84 12.82
N HIS A 188 12.86 3.22 12.91
CA HIS A 188 13.92 3.33 11.91
C HIS A 188 14.74 2.05 11.88
N TYR A 189 15.48 1.84 10.80
CA TYR A 189 16.18 0.58 10.57
C TYR A 189 17.49 0.53 11.36
N THR A 190 17.59 -0.42 12.30
CA THR A 190 18.77 -0.56 13.18
C THR A 190 19.59 -1.82 12.91
N ALA A 191 18.98 -2.86 12.33
CA ALA A 191 19.65 -4.14 12.14
C ALA A 191 20.78 -4.06 11.09
N THR A 192 21.91 -4.68 11.39
CA THR A 192 23.11 -4.70 10.52
C THR A 192 22.90 -5.36 9.17
N ARG A 193 21.84 -6.17 9.02
CA ARG A 193 21.44 -6.77 7.73
C ARG A 193 20.99 -5.72 6.70
N TYR A 194 20.51 -4.56 7.14
CA TYR A 194 20.17 -3.46 6.23
C TYR A 194 21.46 -2.73 5.84
N PRO A 195 21.66 -2.34 4.57
CA PRO A 195 22.79 -1.51 4.16
C PRO A 195 22.94 -0.21 4.97
N ALA A 196 24.17 0.32 5.06
CA ALA A 196 24.47 1.43 5.97
C ALA A 196 23.78 2.75 5.58
N ASP A 197 23.72 3.02 4.28
CA ASP A 197 22.96 4.11 3.65
C ASP A 197 21.46 3.99 3.95
N VAL A 198 20.86 2.80 3.79
CA VAL A 198 19.45 2.56 4.11
C VAL A 198 19.15 2.88 5.59
N ARG A 199 20.03 2.48 6.51
CA ARG A 199 19.89 2.82 7.94
C ARG A 199 20.02 4.32 8.19
N ALA A 200 20.96 4.98 7.52
CA ALA A 200 21.17 6.43 7.66
C ALA A 200 19.96 7.22 7.15
N ASP A 201 19.44 6.89 5.97
CA ASP A 201 18.25 7.53 5.41
C ASP A 201 17.02 7.30 6.29
N SER A 202 16.85 6.09 6.81
CA SER A 202 15.77 5.77 7.74
C SER A 202 15.84 6.56 9.06
N ALA A 203 17.05 6.79 9.58
CA ALA A 203 17.23 7.63 10.77
C ALA A 203 16.99 9.12 10.45
N HIS A 204 17.44 9.59 9.28
CA HIS A 204 17.22 10.96 8.83
C HIS A 204 15.72 11.30 8.68
N ALA A 205 14.91 10.33 8.23
CA ALA A 205 13.47 10.47 8.09
C ALA A 205 12.76 10.83 9.41
N LEU A 206 13.31 10.46 10.56
CA LEU A 206 12.76 10.85 11.89
C LEU A 206 12.76 12.37 12.08
N HIS A 207 13.67 13.08 11.44
CA HIS A 207 13.83 14.53 11.58
C HIS A 207 13.06 15.29 10.51
N THR A 208 13.05 14.80 9.27
CA THR A 208 12.38 15.47 8.15
C THR A 208 10.88 15.18 8.09
N HIS A 209 10.47 13.98 8.52
CA HIS A 209 9.09 13.50 8.52
C HIS A 209 8.76 12.86 9.88
N PRO A 210 8.70 13.66 10.96
CA PRO A 210 8.63 13.15 12.33
C PRO A 210 7.29 12.50 12.67
N ALA A 211 6.21 12.90 11.99
CA ALA A 211 4.89 12.35 12.24
C ALA A 211 4.68 11.07 11.45
N VAL A 212 3.86 10.17 11.99
CA VAL A 212 3.51 8.89 11.36
C VAL A 212 2.00 8.75 11.18
N ILE A 213 1.61 8.21 10.04
CA ILE A 213 0.25 7.80 9.72
C ILE A 213 0.29 6.32 9.44
N VAL A 214 -0.51 5.57 10.19
CA VAL A 214 -0.76 4.15 9.93
C VAL A 214 -1.87 4.07 8.89
N LEU A 215 -1.57 3.50 7.72
CA LEU A 215 -2.56 3.31 6.66
C LEU A 215 -3.55 2.20 7.05
N PRO A 216 -4.74 2.12 6.40
CA PRO A 216 -5.65 1.01 6.62
C PRO A 216 -4.97 -0.35 6.44
N ALA A 217 -5.43 -1.32 7.23
CA ALA A 217 -4.93 -2.69 7.17
C ALA A 217 -5.00 -3.23 5.74
N ALA A 218 -3.94 -3.91 5.33
CA ALA A 218 -3.91 -4.66 4.09
C ALA A 218 -3.69 -6.14 4.42
N PHE A 219 -3.96 -7.02 3.46
CA PHE A 219 -3.86 -8.45 3.66
C PHE A 219 -3.02 -9.08 2.56
N ALA A 220 -2.13 -9.98 2.94
CA ALA A 220 -1.35 -10.78 2.01
C ALA A 220 -1.25 -12.21 2.53
N VAL A 221 -0.95 -13.14 1.62
CA VAL A 221 -0.57 -14.49 2.01
C VAL A 221 0.94 -14.55 2.16
N LEU A 222 1.37 -14.99 3.34
CA LEU A 222 2.76 -15.33 3.62
C LEU A 222 2.92 -16.84 3.62
N GLU A 223 4.04 -17.31 3.10
CA GLU A 223 4.48 -18.69 3.17
C GLU A 223 5.59 -18.83 4.22
N GLU A 224 5.54 -19.91 5.01
CA GLU A 224 6.63 -20.29 5.89
C GLU A 224 7.81 -20.81 5.05
N THR A 225 8.89 -20.05 5.08
CA THR A 225 10.20 -20.41 4.53
C THR A 225 11.17 -20.71 5.68
N PRO A 226 12.31 -21.39 5.46
CA PRO A 226 13.23 -21.73 6.55
C PRO A 226 13.62 -20.51 7.40
N GLY A 227 13.05 -20.42 8.60
CA GLY A 227 13.29 -19.35 9.57
C GLY A 227 12.57 -18.01 9.31
N ALA A 228 11.66 -17.92 8.34
CA ALA A 228 10.98 -16.66 8.02
C ALA A 228 9.60 -16.84 7.35
N TRP A 229 8.76 -15.82 7.46
CA TRP A 229 7.54 -15.67 6.66
C TRP A 229 7.82 -14.78 5.45
N THR A 230 7.51 -15.28 4.25
CA THR A 230 7.76 -14.60 2.98
C THR A 230 6.45 -14.36 2.24
N PRO A 231 6.15 -13.11 1.80
CA PRO A 231 4.96 -12.84 1.01
C PRO A 231 5.09 -13.53 -0.35
N ILE A 232 4.01 -14.19 -0.77
CA ILE A 232 3.95 -14.86 -2.08
C ILE A 232 3.04 -14.13 -3.07
N GLY A 233 2.54 -12.96 -2.70
CA GLY A 233 1.53 -12.24 -3.45
C GLY A 233 1.50 -10.74 -3.14
N ALA A 234 0.42 -10.10 -3.60
CA ALA A 234 0.20 -8.67 -3.47
C ALA A 234 -0.58 -8.36 -2.19
N LEU A 235 -0.61 -7.09 -1.81
CA LEU A 235 -1.49 -6.58 -0.78
C LEU A 235 -2.93 -6.44 -1.31
N HIS A 236 -3.89 -6.79 -0.47
CA HIS A 236 -5.33 -6.68 -0.74
C HIS A 236 -6.06 -5.91 0.36
N SER A 237 -7.22 -5.35 0.02
CA SER A 237 -8.09 -4.63 0.95
C SER A 237 -8.84 -5.54 1.93
N THR A 238 -8.98 -6.83 1.61
CA THR A 238 -9.65 -7.84 2.45
C THR A 238 -8.85 -9.13 2.49
N ALA A 239 -9.04 -9.89 3.58
CA ALA A 239 -8.43 -11.20 3.73
C ALA A 239 -8.96 -12.22 2.71
N GLN A 240 -10.22 -12.11 2.28
CA GLN A 240 -10.79 -12.95 1.22
C GLN A 240 -10.13 -12.71 -0.14
N GLU A 241 -9.80 -11.47 -0.50
CA GLU A 241 -9.06 -11.21 -1.75
C GLU A 241 -7.63 -11.80 -1.70
N ALA A 242 -6.96 -11.75 -0.55
CA ALA A 242 -5.69 -12.46 -0.36
C ALA A 242 -5.85 -13.99 -0.54
N ARG A 243 -6.94 -14.58 -0.01
CA ARG A 243 -7.26 -16.01 -0.23
C ARG A 243 -7.55 -16.32 -1.70
N LYS A 244 -8.28 -15.44 -2.41
CA LYS A 244 -8.53 -15.58 -3.85
C LYS A 244 -7.23 -15.53 -4.65
N GLN A 245 -6.26 -14.71 -4.26
CA GLN A 245 -4.94 -14.70 -4.88
C GLN A 245 -4.21 -16.03 -4.66
N LEU A 246 -4.20 -16.59 -3.44
CA LEU A 246 -3.61 -17.91 -3.21
C LEU A 246 -4.32 -19.00 -4.01
N HIS A 247 -5.65 -18.95 -4.10
CA HIS A 247 -6.41 -19.86 -4.95
C HIS A 247 -5.99 -19.73 -6.42
N PHE A 248 -5.90 -18.52 -6.95
CA PHE A 248 -5.41 -18.27 -8.32
C PHE A 248 -3.99 -18.80 -8.52
N GLN A 249 -3.13 -18.66 -7.52
CA GLN A 249 -1.77 -19.20 -7.58
C GLN A 249 -1.76 -20.73 -7.68
N LEU A 250 -2.52 -21.40 -6.82
CA LEU A 250 -2.63 -22.85 -6.79
C LEU A 250 -3.31 -23.41 -8.05
N ASP A 251 -4.43 -22.83 -8.47
CA ASP A 251 -5.27 -23.36 -9.55
C ASP A 251 -4.73 -23.01 -10.95
N TRP A 252 -4.16 -21.81 -11.10
CA TRP A 252 -3.80 -21.28 -12.41
C TRP A 252 -2.31 -21.04 -12.59
N LEU A 253 -1.69 -20.21 -11.74
CA LEU A 253 -0.33 -19.71 -11.98
C LEU A 253 0.73 -20.79 -11.80
N TRP A 254 0.85 -21.35 -10.59
CA TRP A 254 1.92 -22.28 -10.24
C TRP A 254 1.94 -23.53 -11.11
N PRO A 255 0.81 -24.19 -11.45
CA PRO A 255 0.81 -25.34 -12.36
C PRO A 255 1.37 -25.08 -13.77
N ARG A 256 1.48 -23.80 -14.17
CA ARG A 256 1.94 -23.37 -15.49
C ARG A 256 3.35 -22.80 -15.47
N MET A 257 3.93 -22.59 -14.29
CA MET A 257 5.32 -22.18 -14.18
C MET A 257 6.24 -23.38 -14.40
N PRO A 258 7.42 -23.19 -15.02
CA PRO A 258 8.43 -24.24 -15.08
C PRO A 258 8.77 -24.74 -13.66
N HIS A 259 8.84 -26.05 -13.51
CA HIS A 259 9.27 -26.69 -12.27
C HIS A 259 10.52 -27.52 -12.55
N ASP A 260 11.63 -27.16 -11.92
CA ASP A 260 12.83 -27.98 -11.97
C ASP A 260 12.64 -29.21 -11.09
N GLY A 261 12.74 -30.41 -11.69
CA GLY A 261 12.85 -31.73 -11.05
C GLY A 261 12.18 -31.92 -9.68
N GLY A 262 10.95 -32.46 -9.65
CA GLY A 262 10.30 -32.94 -8.41
C GLY A 262 9.18 -32.06 -7.85
N GLY A 263 8.64 -31.14 -8.65
CA GLY A 263 7.49 -30.31 -8.26
C GLY A 263 6.16 -31.07 -8.14
N PHE A 264 5.14 -30.37 -7.62
CA PHE A 264 3.78 -30.89 -7.53
C PHE A 264 3.15 -31.05 -8.91
N THR A 265 2.33 -32.09 -9.06
CA THR A 265 1.55 -32.33 -10.28
C THR A 265 0.38 -31.34 -10.38
N PRO A 266 -0.13 -31.08 -11.60
CA PRO A 266 -1.34 -30.28 -11.78
C PRO A 266 -2.56 -30.77 -10.98
N GLU A 267 -2.67 -32.08 -10.72
CA GLU A 267 -3.74 -32.64 -9.88
C GLU A 267 -3.56 -32.29 -8.40
N GLN A 268 -2.34 -32.37 -7.87
CA GLN A 268 -2.04 -31.96 -6.50
C GLN A 268 -2.36 -30.48 -6.28
N PHE A 269 -2.03 -29.63 -7.25
CA PHE A 269 -2.39 -28.22 -7.23
C PHE A 269 -3.91 -27.99 -7.21
N ARG A 270 -4.67 -28.69 -8.06
CA ARG A 270 -6.15 -28.63 -8.04
C ARG A 270 -6.72 -29.09 -6.70
N GLN A 271 -6.18 -30.17 -6.12
CA GLN A 271 -6.60 -30.65 -4.82
C GLN A 271 -6.32 -29.62 -3.72
N ALA A 272 -5.15 -28.97 -3.74
CA ALA A 272 -4.81 -27.91 -2.80
C ALA A 272 -5.74 -26.67 -2.95
N ALA A 273 -6.06 -26.27 -4.17
CA ALA A 273 -7.03 -25.20 -4.42
C ALA A 273 -8.43 -25.55 -3.88
N ALA A 274 -8.87 -26.81 -4.04
CA ALA A 274 -10.13 -27.29 -3.47
C ALA A 274 -10.11 -27.33 -1.94
N GLN A 275 -8.99 -27.76 -1.32
CA GLN A 275 -8.79 -27.76 0.13
C GLN A 275 -8.84 -26.35 0.72
N LEU A 276 -8.25 -25.37 0.04
CA LEU A 276 -8.33 -23.96 0.40
C LEU A 276 -9.80 -23.48 0.44
N ARG A 277 -10.59 -23.80 -0.60
CA ARG A 277 -12.01 -23.43 -0.67
C ARG A 277 -12.88 -24.10 0.38
N ALA A 278 -12.54 -25.33 0.77
CA ALA A 278 -13.27 -26.08 1.79
C ALA A 278 -13.08 -25.52 3.22
N GLN A 279 -12.11 -24.63 3.42
CA GLN A 279 -11.81 -23.98 4.70
C GLN A 279 -11.98 -22.45 4.59
N PRO A 280 -13.23 -21.98 4.36
CA PRO A 280 -13.50 -20.56 4.26
C PRO A 280 -13.12 -19.87 5.57
N ARG A 281 -12.48 -18.70 5.48
CA ARG A 281 -12.04 -17.88 6.62
C ARG A 281 -10.92 -18.46 7.49
N ALA A 282 -10.36 -19.61 7.16
CA ALA A 282 -9.14 -20.07 7.84
C ALA A 282 -8.02 -19.02 7.68
N GLN A 283 -7.20 -18.90 8.72
CA GLN A 283 -6.05 -18.01 8.73
C GLN A 283 -4.78 -18.74 8.33
N HIS A 284 -4.68 -20.02 8.68
CA HIS A 284 -3.53 -20.88 8.41
C HIS A 284 -3.94 -22.01 7.47
N TYR A 285 -3.05 -22.35 6.55
CA TYR A 285 -3.25 -23.42 5.59
C TYR A 285 -2.00 -24.29 5.50
N GLU A 286 -2.19 -25.60 5.44
CA GLU A 286 -1.14 -26.56 5.08
C GLU A 286 -1.53 -27.18 3.75
N LEU A 287 -0.89 -26.74 2.66
CA LEU A 287 -1.21 -27.13 1.29
C LEU A 287 0.08 -27.53 0.60
N LEU A 288 0.10 -28.65 -0.11
CA LEU A 288 1.29 -29.12 -0.83
C LEU A 288 2.53 -29.20 0.10
N SER A 289 2.37 -29.68 1.33
CA SER A 289 3.44 -29.72 2.35
C SER A 289 4.10 -28.35 2.64
N ARG A 290 3.41 -27.24 2.31
CA ARG A 290 3.83 -25.87 2.57
C ARG A 290 2.81 -25.24 3.52
N ARG A 291 3.28 -24.32 4.36
CA ARG A 291 2.44 -23.61 5.31
C ARG A 291 2.25 -22.18 4.87
N PHE A 292 1.00 -21.74 4.90
CA PHE A 292 0.60 -20.39 4.54
C PHE A 292 -0.19 -19.76 5.67
N VAL A 293 -0.06 -18.45 5.80
CA VAL A 293 -0.88 -17.63 6.69
C VAL A 293 -1.43 -16.43 5.92
N VAL A 294 -2.70 -16.11 6.11
CA VAL A 294 -3.26 -14.82 5.72
C VAL A 294 -2.86 -13.82 6.80
N ALA A 295 -1.94 -12.92 6.47
CA ALA A 295 -1.39 -11.96 7.39
C ALA A 295 -2.10 -10.61 7.28
N ARG A 296 -2.28 -9.94 8.42
CA ARG A 296 -2.68 -8.54 8.50
C ARG A 296 -1.41 -7.68 8.43
N MET A 297 -1.27 -6.97 7.32
CA MET A 297 -0.14 -6.12 7.01
C MET A 297 -0.43 -4.68 7.44
N THR A 298 0.56 -4.04 8.05
CA THR A 298 0.48 -2.64 8.46
C THR A 298 1.46 -1.82 7.63
N ARG A 299 1.04 -0.64 7.17
CA ARG A 299 1.91 0.26 6.39
C ARG A 299 2.04 1.59 7.12
N VAL A 300 3.27 2.00 7.36
CA VAL A 300 3.61 3.19 8.16
C VAL A 300 4.15 4.25 7.23
N LEU A 301 3.36 5.30 7.01
CA LEU A 301 3.75 6.46 6.20
C LEU A 301 4.27 7.56 7.13
N ARG A 302 5.41 8.16 6.77
CA ARG A 302 5.92 9.34 7.46
C ARG A 302 5.44 10.61 6.80
N ILE A 303 5.19 11.65 7.59
CA ILE A 303 4.73 12.95 7.09
C ILE A 303 5.49 14.10 7.77
N GLY A 304 5.92 15.05 6.95
CA GLY A 304 6.62 16.26 7.35
C GLY A 304 5.81 17.51 7.01
N ALA A 305 6.41 18.69 7.18
CA ALA A 305 5.76 19.96 6.89
C ALA A 305 5.33 20.09 5.41
N ASP A 306 6.06 19.45 4.50
CA ASP A 306 5.79 19.48 3.05
C ASP A 306 4.88 18.33 2.56
N GLY A 307 4.34 17.53 3.49
CA GLY A 307 3.49 16.38 3.20
C GLY A 307 4.20 15.03 3.37
N PRO A 308 3.63 13.96 2.80
CA PRO A 308 4.17 12.61 2.90
C PRO A 308 5.64 12.51 2.48
N GLU A 309 6.37 11.61 3.14
CA GLU A 309 7.72 11.22 2.75
C GLU A 309 7.71 10.62 1.34
N GLY A 310 8.63 11.08 0.48
CA GLY A 310 8.87 10.49 -0.83
C GLY A 310 9.93 9.37 -0.79
N PRO A 311 10.38 8.90 -1.95
CA PRO A 311 11.50 7.95 -2.02
C PRO A 311 12.76 8.50 -1.35
N ARG A 312 13.49 7.62 -0.66
CA ARG A 312 14.80 7.90 -0.08
C ARG A 312 15.89 7.67 -1.13
N PRO A 313 17.05 8.33 -1.01
CA PRO A 313 18.21 8.05 -1.88
C PRO A 313 18.62 6.57 -1.93
N SER A 314 18.44 5.83 -0.83
CA SER A 314 18.73 4.40 -0.76
C SER A 314 17.66 3.50 -1.38
N ASP A 315 16.48 4.02 -1.76
CA ASP A 315 15.42 3.24 -2.39
C ASP A 315 15.79 2.96 -3.85
N VAL A 316 15.62 1.70 -4.28
CA VAL A 316 16.09 1.23 -5.59
C VAL A 316 14.94 1.20 -6.59
N ASP A 317 15.16 1.81 -7.75
CA ASP A 317 14.26 1.69 -8.90
C ASP A 317 14.49 0.37 -9.63
N ALA A 318 13.42 -0.35 -9.93
CA ALA A 318 13.48 -1.61 -10.68
C ALA A 318 13.71 -1.41 -12.19
N SER A 319 13.37 -0.22 -12.69
CA SER A 319 13.47 0.17 -14.10
C SER A 319 13.82 1.65 -14.24
N ASP A 320 14.33 2.02 -15.41
CA ASP A 320 14.51 3.43 -15.79
C ASP A 320 13.19 4.04 -16.29
N PRO A 321 13.04 5.37 -16.24
CA PRO A 321 11.94 6.08 -16.88
C PRO A 321 11.77 5.69 -18.36
N GLY A 322 10.54 5.64 -18.83
CA GLY A 322 10.24 5.28 -20.22
C GLY A 322 8.83 5.67 -20.67
N GLU A 323 8.58 5.48 -21.95
CA GLU A 323 7.28 5.70 -22.58
C GLU A 323 6.30 4.58 -22.19
N GLN A 324 5.15 4.96 -21.62
CA GLN A 324 4.12 4.01 -21.15
C GLN A 324 2.90 3.96 -22.07
N HIS A 325 2.65 5.04 -22.81
CA HIS A 325 1.46 5.21 -23.67
C HIS A 325 1.88 5.78 -25.00
N ALA A 326 1.14 5.44 -26.06
CA ALA A 326 1.33 6.01 -27.38
C ALA A 326 1.31 7.55 -27.35
N PRO A 327 2.14 8.22 -28.17
CA PRO A 327 2.23 9.67 -28.17
C PRO A 327 0.90 10.30 -28.59
N MET A 328 0.60 11.45 -27.99
CA MET A 328 -0.60 12.24 -28.26
C MET A 328 -0.20 13.67 -28.58
N ASP A 329 -0.85 14.27 -29.56
CA ASP A 329 -0.67 15.70 -29.84
C ASP A 329 -1.62 16.60 -29.03
N GLU A 330 -1.39 17.91 -29.09
CA GLU A 330 -2.20 18.88 -28.34
C GLU A 330 -3.64 19.01 -28.85
N ASP A 331 -3.97 18.43 -30.00
CA ASP A 331 -5.33 18.33 -30.53
C ASP A 331 -6.06 17.06 -30.05
N GLY A 332 -5.36 16.16 -29.33
CA GLY A 332 -5.90 14.93 -28.75
C GLY A 332 -5.82 13.71 -29.67
N THR A 333 -5.08 13.81 -30.78
CA THR A 333 -4.86 12.68 -31.69
C THR A 333 -3.77 11.77 -31.13
N ILE A 334 -4.07 10.47 -31.03
CA ILE A 334 -3.12 9.44 -30.57
C ILE A 334 -2.46 8.81 -31.79
N HIS A 335 -1.13 8.71 -31.76
CA HIS A 335 -0.30 8.19 -32.86
C HIS A 335 0.24 6.81 -32.48
N TYR A 336 -0.19 5.76 -33.19
CA TYR A 336 0.20 4.37 -32.87
C TYR A 336 1.40 3.85 -33.67
N ASP A 337 1.88 4.61 -34.65
CA ASP A 337 2.90 4.20 -35.62
C ASP A 337 4.28 4.88 -35.37
N ALA A 338 4.54 5.31 -34.14
CA ALA A 338 5.77 6.04 -33.77
C ALA A 338 6.93 5.12 -33.37
#